data_AF-H1VDC6-F1
#
_entry.id   AF-H1VDC6-F1
#
_cell.length_a   1.000
_cell.length_b   1.000
_cell.length_c   1.000
_cell.angle_alpha   90.00
_cell.angle_beta   90.00
_cell.angle_gamma   90.00
#
_symmetry.space_group_name_H-M   'P 1'
#
loop_
_entity.id
_entity.type
_entity.pdbx_description
1 polymer ?
#
loop_
_entity_poly.entity_id
_entity_poly.type
_entity_poly.pdbx_seq_one_letter_code
_entity_poly.pdbx_strand_id
1 'polypeptide(L)' 'MIQDCADNGWGEFRTHVALMDQIADTYDFNDHALGRLNQTIKDALDPNGILAPGKSGVWPKSYDKSKWALKKDYIK' A
#
# COMPACT_ATOMS: atom_id res chain seq x y z
N MET A 1 12.57 5.13 10.78
CA MET A 1 11.36 5.22 11.63
C MET A 1 10.30 4.19 11.25
N ILE A 2 9.68 4.20 10.05
CA ILE A 2 8.61 3.22 9.73
C ILE A 2 9.06 1.77 9.92
N GLN A 3 10.23 1.40 9.37
CA GLN A 3 10.75 0.05 9.53
C GLN A 3 11.03 -0.28 10.99
N ASP A 4 11.68 0.62 11.72
CA ASP A 4 11.97 0.42 13.15
C ASP A 4 10.69 0.23 13.97
N CYS A 5 9.63 0.98 13.65
CA CYS A 5 8.31 0.84 14.28
C CYS A 5 7.69 -0.52 13.97
N ALA A 6 7.68 -0.93 12.70
CA ALA A 6 7.17 -2.23 12.28
C ALA A 6 7.91 -3.40 12.92
N ASP A 7 9.24 -3.32 13.01
CA ASP A 7 10.09 -4.34 13.65
C ASP A 7 9.80 -4.48 15.17
N ASN A 8 9.27 -3.42 15.79
CA ASN A 8 8.79 -3.40 17.18
C ASN A 8 7.28 -3.68 17.31
N GLY A 9 6.58 -4.01 16.22
CA GLY A 9 5.15 -4.31 16.22
C GLY A 9 4.23 -3.09 16.30
N TRP A 10 4.72 -1.89 16.00
CA TRP A 10 3.94 -0.66 15.97
C TRP A 10 3.56 -0.29 14.54
N GLY A 11 2.25 -0.20 14.26
CA GLY A 11 1.72 0.25 12.98
C GLY A 11 1.30 1.72 13.00
N GLU A 12 1.54 2.42 11.89
CA GLU A 12 1.11 3.81 11.72
C GLU A 12 -0.36 3.91 11.31
N PHE A 13 -1.13 4.71 12.06
CA PHE A 13 -2.54 4.94 11.76
C PHE A 13 -2.78 5.68 10.43
N ARG A 14 -1.95 6.70 10.12
CA ARG A 14 -2.06 7.55 8.93
C ARG A 14 -0.69 8.05 8.49
N THR A 15 -0.57 8.38 7.21
CA THR A 15 0.69 8.87 6.64
C THR A 15 0.50 9.81 5.45
N HIS A 16 1.60 10.45 5.06
CA HIS A 16 1.72 11.26 3.85
C HIS A 16 1.66 10.39 2.59
N VAL A 17 1.21 10.96 1.46
CA VAL A 17 1.02 10.23 0.19
C VAL A 17 2.27 9.48 -0.27
N ALA A 18 3.44 10.05 -0.02
CA ALA A 18 4.71 9.47 -0.42
C ALA A 18 5.03 8.14 0.31
N LEU A 19 4.49 7.95 1.51
CA LEU A 19 4.82 6.84 2.41
C LEU A 19 3.76 5.72 2.42
N MET A 20 2.70 5.86 1.63
CA MET A 20 1.55 4.94 1.70
C MET A 20 1.92 3.52 1.32
N ASP A 21 2.72 3.33 0.27
CA ASP A 21 3.17 1.99 -0.13
C ASP A 21 4.06 1.36 0.93
N GLN A 22 5.02 2.13 1.48
CA GLN A 22 5.94 1.65 2.50
C GLN A 22 5.21 1.20 3.77
N ILE A 23 4.18 1.94 4.19
CA ILE A 23 3.38 1.56 5.37
C ILE A 23 2.42 0.42 5.03
N ALA A 24 1.80 0.40 3.85
CA ALA A 24 0.96 -0.73 3.45
C ALA A 24 1.75 -2.05 3.45
N ASP A 25 3.02 -2.00 3.07
CA ASP A 25 3.92 -3.16 3.07
C ASP A 25 4.31 -3.62 4.50
N THR A 26 4.09 -2.82 5.57
CA THR A 26 4.28 -3.30 6.96
C THR A 26 3.12 -4.15 7.47
N TYR A 27 1.96 -4.09 6.82
CA TYR A 27 0.79 -4.93 7.13
C TYR A 27 0.83 -6.24 6.31
N ASP A 28 1.91 -7.03 6.49
CA ASP A 28 2.27 -8.19 5.67
C ASP A 28 1.77 -9.55 6.19
N PHE A 29 1.00 -9.56 7.29
CA PHE A 29 0.47 -10.79 7.88
C PHE A 29 -0.22 -11.70 6.87
N ASN A 30 0.13 -13.00 6.91
CA ASN A 30 -0.39 -14.04 6.04
C ASN A 30 -0.26 -13.69 4.54
N ASP A 31 0.95 -13.27 4.16
CA ASP A 31 1.32 -12.86 2.81
C ASP A 31 0.50 -11.64 2.32
N HIS A 32 0.45 -10.58 3.14
CA HIS A 32 -0.34 -9.37 2.87
C HIS A 32 -1.85 -9.63 2.66
N ALA A 33 -2.46 -10.49 3.49
CA ALA A 33 -3.88 -10.85 3.33
C ALA A 33 -4.82 -9.65 3.33
N LEU A 34 -4.55 -8.64 4.15
CA LEU A 34 -5.30 -7.38 4.19
C LEU A 34 -5.19 -6.61 2.86
N GLY A 35 -3.98 -6.52 2.30
CA GLY A 35 -3.72 -5.86 1.03
C GLY A 35 -4.48 -6.54 -0.12
N ARG A 36 -4.37 -7.87 -0.23
CA ARG A 36 -5.04 -8.66 -1.28
C ARG A 36 -6.57 -8.54 -1.20
N LEU A 37 -7.14 -8.56 0.01
CA LEU A 37 -8.58 -8.38 0.21
C LEU A 37 -9.03 -7.00 -0.28
N ASN A 38 -8.34 -5.93 0.13
CA ASN A 38 -8.68 -4.57 -0.30
C ASN A 38 -8.55 -4.39 -1.81
N GLN A 39 -7.52 -4.97 -2.42
CA GLN A 39 -7.36 -4.94 -3.89
C GLN A 39 -8.52 -5.65 -4.59
N THR A 40 -8.96 -6.81 -4.08
CA THR A 40 -10.11 -7.55 -4.62
C THR A 40 -11.38 -6.70 -4.57
N ILE A 41 -11.65 -6.06 -3.43
CA ILE A 41 -12.81 -5.16 -3.27
C ILE A 41 -12.69 -3.95 -4.21
N LYS A 42 -11.49 -3.35 -4.30
CA LYS A 42 -11.22 -2.20 -5.16
C LYS A 42 -11.47 -2.53 -6.63
N ASP A 43 -10.97 -3.66 -7.11
CA ASP A 43 -11.14 -4.09 -8.50
C ASP A 43 -12.60 -4.45 -8.83
N ALA A 44 -13.37 -4.91 -7.85
CA ALA A 44 -14.80 -5.19 -8.02
C ALA A 44 -15.64 -3.90 -8.11
N LEU A 45 -15.32 -2.88 -7.29
CA LEU A 45 -16.07 -1.63 -7.21
C LEU A 45 -15.61 -0.56 -8.22
N ASP A 46 -14.35 -0.60 -8.65
CA ASP A 46 -13.76 0.32 -9.61
C ASP A 46 -12.99 -0.45 -10.69
N PRO A 47 -13.69 -1.12 -11.63
CA PRO A 47 -13.07 -1.99 -12.63
C PRO A 47 -12.07 -1.27 -13.56
N ASN A 48 -12.24 0.05 -13.73
CA ASN A 48 -11.36 0.88 -14.55
C ASN A 48 -10.21 1.52 -13.75
N GLY A 49 -10.25 1.45 -12.41
CA GLY A 49 -9.21 2.00 -11.54
C GLY A 49 -9.10 3.53 -11.58
N ILE A 50 -10.23 4.25 -11.69
CA ILE A 50 -10.26 5.70 -11.85
C ILE A 50 -10.08 6.42 -10.50
N LEU A 51 -10.64 5.87 -9.43
CA LEU A 51 -10.73 6.58 -8.15
C LEU A 51 -9.45 6.40 -7.33
N ALA A 52 -8.60 7.42 -7.31
CA ALA A 52 -7.43 7.55 -6.43
C ALA A 52 -6.53 6.27 -6.36
N PRO A 53 -5.96 5.82 -7.49
CA PRO A 53 -5.08 4.66 -7.51
C PRO A 53 -3.86 4.87 -6.60
N GLY A 54 -3.49 3.86 -5.82
CA GLY A 54 -2.35 3.90 -4.90
C GLY A 54 -2.65 4.52 -3.54
N LYS A 55 -3.87 5.03 -3.31
CA LYS A 55 -4.26 5.51 -1.99
C LYS A 55 -4.13 4.39 -0.96
N SER A 56 -3.39 4.67 0.11
CA SER A 56 -3.09 3.71 1.18
C SER A 56 -2.41 2.43 0.68
N GLY A 57 -1.68 2.49 -0.43
CA GLY A 57 -0.97 1.35 -1.03
C GLY A 57 -1.87 0.36 -1.78
N VAL A 58 -3.14 0.69 -2.01
CA VAL A 58 -4.08 -0.14 -2.77
C VAL A 58 -4.09 0.29 -4.22
N TRP A 59 -3.63 -0.60 -5.10
CA TRP A 59 -3.51 -0.35 -6.54
C TRP A 59 -4.55 -1.17 -7.30
N PRO A 60 -5.28 -0.58 -8.27
CA PRO A 60 -6.14 -1.34 -9.17
C PRO A 60 -5.33 -2.28 -10.05
N LYS A 61 -5.92 -3.40 -10.49
CA LYS A 61 -5.26 -4.38 -11.40
C LYS A 61 -4.74 -3.79 -12.71
N SER A 62 -5.27 -2.65 -13.16
CA SER A 62 -4.83 -1.96 -14.37
C SER A 62 -3.50 -1.21 -14.20
N TYR A 63 -3.03 -1.03 -12.96
CA TYR A 63 -1.78 -0.35 -12.64
C TYR A 63 -0.70 -1.37 -12.27
N ASP A 64 0.45 -1.27 -12.92
CA ASP A 64 1.65 -2.01 -12.54
C ASP A 64 2.29 -1.36 -11.29
N LYS A 65 2.01 -1.92 -10.09
CA LYS A 65 2.53 -1.40 -8.81
C LYS A 65 4.03 -1.14 -8.85
N SER A 66 4.82 -1.95 -9.57
CA SER A 66 6.28 -1.79 -9.62
C SER A 66 6.75 -0.49 -10.31
N LYS A 67 5.91 0.08 -11.19
CA LYS A 67 6.18 1.33 -11.91
C LYS A 67 5.69 2.57 -11.16
N TRP A 68 4.65 2.42 -10.34
CA TRP A 68 3.96 3.53 -9.70
C TRP A 68 4.27 3.69 -8.21
N ALA A 69 4.57 2.59 -7.52
CA ALA A 69 4.90 2.64 -6.10
C ALA A 69 6.22 3.37 -5.87
N LEU A 70 6.22 4.24 -4.87
CA LEU A 70 7.42 4.94 -4.46
C LEU A 70 8.27 3.99 -3.60
N LYS A 71 9.47 3.67 -4.09
CA LYS A 71 10.43 2.82 -3.38
C LYS A 71 11.00 3.54 -2.16
N LYS A 72 11.45 2.75 -1.18
CA LYS A 72 12.18 3.21 0.02
C LYS A 72 13.34 4.17 -0.33
N ASP A 73 13.97 4.00 -1.48
CA ASP A 73 15.12 4.81 -1.90
C ASP A 73 14.77 6.27 -2.24
N TYR A 74 13.50 6.57 -2.55
CA TYR A 74 13.06 7.92 -2.92
C TYR A 74 12.74 8.80 -1.71
N ILE A 75 12.65 8.22 -0.52
CA ILE A 75 12.24 8.92 0.70
C ILE A 75 13.19 8.49 1.81
N LYS A 76 14.28 9.26 1.96
CA LYS A 76 15.29 9.08 3.01
C LYS A 76 14.85 9.74 4.30
#